data_AF-A0ABD1E8X4-F1
#
_entry.id   AF-A0ABD1E8X4-F1
#
_cell.length_a   1.000
_cell.length_b   1.000
_cell.length_c   1.000
_cell.angle_alpha   90.00
_cell.angle_beta   90.00
_cell.angle_gamma   90.00
#
_symmetry.space_group_name_H-M   'P 1'
#
loop_
_entity.id
_entity.type
_entity.pdbx_description
1 polymer ?
#
loop_
_entity_poly.entity_id
_entity_poly.type
_entity_poly.pdbx_seq_one_letter_code
_entity_poly.pdbx_strand_id
1 'polypeptide(L)'
;MIEDDEILLNTQLTSPGRRRKRKKKRKKNLFDIPGVRKIVMSELTQKIIECVVGEHVTSESPWKYVKKEIVQDNLELHEESSEFLPIRAEILAYPRAKILIGYISDDTQEKDDEFYICVTEEATDAVQKIIEKLRQEQEDRLQYQLIKDIHPW
;
A
#
# COMPACT_ATOMS: atom_id res chain seq x y z
N MET A 1 10.79 -28.48 -71.68
CA MET A 1 11.91 -29.22 -71.07
C MET A 1 12.88 -28.15 -70.61
N ILE A 2 13.25 -28.17 -69.32
CA ILE A 2 14.13 -27.24 -68.57
C ILE A 2 13.39 -25.94 -68.14
N GLU A 3 12.96 -25.76 -66.87
CA GLU A 3 13.73 -25.36 -65.65
C GLU A 3 14.34 -23.93 -65.85
N ASP A 4 14.24 -22.91 -65.00
CA ASP A 4 14.11 -22.77 -63.55
C ASP A 4 13.69 -21.33 -63.16
N ASP A 5 13.24 -21.17 -61.91
CA ASP A 5 13.42 -20.04 -61.00
C ASP A 5 12.96 -18.60 -61.36
N GLU A 6 11.92 -18.14 -60.67
CA GLU A 6 12.07 -17.03 -59.70
C GLU A 6 10.90 -17.02 -58.69
N ILE A 7 11.21 -17.49 -57.48
CA ILE A 7 10.47 -17.21 -56.25
C ILE A 7 10.86 -15.79 -55.83
N LEU A 8 9.96 -14.81 -55.79
CA LEU A 8 10.00 -13.77 -54.74
C LEU A 8 8.61 -13.17 -54.44
N LEU A 9 8.09 -13.59 -53.28
CA LEU A 9 7.45 -12.75 -52.26
C LEU A 9 6.09 -12.12 -52.57
N ASN A 10 5.07 -12.97 -52.65
CA ASN A 10 3.75 -12.63 -52.17
C ASN A 10 3.73 -12.73 -50.62
N THR A 11 3.92 -11.63 -49.91
CA THR A 11 3.17 -11.33 -48.67
C THR A 11 3.49 -9.92 -48.21
N GLN A 12 2.53 -9.03 -48.40
CA GLN A 12 2.46 -7.78 -47.67
C GLN A 12 2.35 -8.13 -46.19
N LEU A 13 3.47 -8.11 -45.48
CA LEU A 13 3.51 -8.14 -44.03
C LEU A 13 2.90 -6.82 -43.55
N THR A 14 1.62 -6.89 -43.21
CA THR A 14 0.93 -5.85 -42.46
C THR A 14 1.75 -5.58 -41.20
N SER A 15 2.21 -4.34 -41.09
CA SER A 15 2.94 -3.85 -39.92
C SER A 15 2.21 -4.23 -38.64
N PRO A 16 2.85 -4.87 -37.64
CA PRO A 16 2.17 -5.22 -36.41
C PRO A 16 1.82 -3.92 -35.70
N GLY A 17 0.51 -3.68 -35.56
CA GLY A 17 -0.02 -2.56 -34.82
C GLY A 17 0.70 -2.47 -33.48
N ARG A 18 1.34 -1.33 -33.23
CA ARG A 18 2.00 -1.00 -31.95
C ARG A 18 0.95 -1.17 -30.85
N ARG A 19 0.90 -2.34 -30.22
CA ARG A 19 0.20 -2.53 -28.93
C ARG A 19 0.86 -1.54 -27.98
N ARG A 20 0.22 -0.40 -27.75
CA ARG A 20 0.56 0.52 -26.66
C ARG A 20 0.47 -0.31 -25.39
N LYS A 21 1.59 -0.88 -24.94
CA LYS A 21 1.71 -1.44 -23.60
C LYS A 21 1.27 -0.31 -22.68
N ARG A 22 0.07 -0.41 -22.10
CA ARG A 22 -0.39 0.51 -21.05
C ARG A 22 0.71 0.43 -20.01
N LYS A 23 1.57 1.46 -19.94
CA LYS A 23 2.54 1.59 -18.85
C LYS A 23 1.67 1.53 -17.60
N LYS A 24 1.72 0.41 -16.86
CA LYS A 24 1.13 0.33 -15.52
C LYS A 24 1.76 1.51 -14.79
N LYS A 25 1.00 2.58 -14.59
CA LYS A 25 1.46 3.71 -13.78
C LYS A 25 1.78 3.07 -12.45
N ARG A 26 3.06 2.97 -12.10
CA ARG A 26 3.49 2.53 -10.77
C ARG A 26 2.68 3.40 -9.82
N LYS A 27 1.77 2.80 -9.04
CA LYS A 27 1.03 3.54 -8.02
C LYS A 27 2.13 4.21 -7.21
N LYS A 28 2.15 5.55 -7.17
CA LYS A 28 3.14 6.25 -6.35
C LYS A 28 2.90 5.74 -4.94
N ASN A 29 3.93 5.23 -4.28
CA ASN A 29 3.85 4.86 -2.87
C ASN A 29 3.47 6.15 -2.12
N LEU A 30 2.18 6.32 -1.83
CA LEU A 30 1.64 7.58 -1.31
C LEU A 30 2.22 7.89 0.08
N PHE A 31 2.76 6.86 0.73
CA PHE A 31 3.30 6.86 2.08
C PHE A 31 4.82 6.66 2.11
N ASP A 32 5.50 6.94 1.00
CA ASP A 32 6.97 7.01 0.95
C ASP A 32 7.46 8.32 1.59
N ILE A 33 7.32 8.38 2.91
CA ILE A 33 7.61 9.55 3.74
C ILE A 33 8.77 9.18 4.67
N PRO A 34 9.75 10.06 4.89
CA PRO A 34 10.79 9.81 5.88
C PRO A 34 10.17 9.55 7.26
N GLY A 35 10.54 8.43 7.88
CA GLY A 35 9.99 7.99 9.17
C GLY A 35 8.76 7.08 9.08
N VAL A 36 8.30 6.75 7.87
CA VAL A 36 7.48 5.56 7.63
C VAL A 36 8.42 4.40 7.32
N ARG A 37 8.19 3.26 7.95
CA ARG A 37 8.91 2.01 7.72
C ARG A 37 7.95 0.95 7.24
N LYS A 38 8.45 0.06 6.41
CA LYS A 38 7.72 -1.13 5.97
C LYS A 38 8.17 -2.30 6.83
N ILE A 39 7.22 -3.06 7.34
CA ILE A 39 7.44 -4.28 8.10
C ILE A 39 6.50 -5.36 7.59
N VAL A 40 6.94 -6.60 7.64
CA VAL A 40 6.08 -7.76 7.39
C VAL A 40 5.80 -8.38 8.74
N MET A 41 4.52 -8.57 9.08
CA MET A 41 4.12 -9.15 10.36
C MET A 41 3.49 -10.52 10.16
N SER A 42 3.90 -11.49 10.98
CA SER A 42 3.20 -12.78 11.06
C SER A 42 1.79 -12.64 11.65
N GLU A 43 0.92 -13.61 11.40
CA GLU A 43 -0.44 -13.64 11.97
C GLU A 43 -0.43 -13.60 13.51
N LEU A 44 0.58 -14.20 14.15
CA LEU A 44 0.75 -14.17 15.60
C LEU A 44 1.00 -12.74 16.09
N THR A 45 1.94 -12.04 15.47
CA THR A 45 2.27 -10.65 15.78
C THR A 45 1.06 -9.73 15.54
N GLN A 46 0.31 -9.95 14.46
CA GLN A 46 -0.93 -9.21 14.20
C GLN A 46 -1.97 -9.37 15.33
N LYS A 47 -2.11 -10.58 15.90
CA LYS A 47 -3.02 -10.83 17.03
C LYS A 47 -2.54 -10.16 18.31
N ILE A 48 -1.24 -10.24 18.63
CA ILE A 48 -0.65 -9.62 19.82
C ILE A 48 -0.85 -8.10 19.80
N ILE A 49 -0.68 -7.49 18.64
CA ILE A 49 -0.74 -6.04 18.43
C ILE A 49 -2.17 -5.55 18.16
N GLU A 50 -3.13 -6.48 18.09
CA GLU A 50 -4.53 -6.22 17.74
C GLU A 50 -4.65 -5.49 16.39
N CYS A 51 -3.80 -5.82 15.42
CA CYS A 51 -3.72 -5.18 14.10
C CYS A 51 -4.02 -6.17 12.97
N VAL A 52 -4.98 -7.06 13.21
CA VAL A 52 -5.38 -8.12 12.26
C VAL A 52 -6.09 -7.53 11.05
N VAL A 53 -5.64 -7.91 9.84
CA VAL A 53 -6.25 -7.50 8.57
C VAL A 53 -7.66 -8.09 8.45
N GLY A 54 -8.62 -7.29 8.00
CA GLY A 54 -10.02 -7.66 7.85
C GLY A 54 -10.87 -7.46 9.11
N GLU A 55 -10.26 -7.47 10.30
CA GLU A 55 -10.95 -7.21 11.56
C GLU A 55 -10.68 -5.79 12.08
N HIS A 56 -9.39 -5.44 12.18
CA HIS A 56 -8.94 -4.18 12.78
C HIS A 56 -8.44 -3.18 11.74
N VAL A 57 -7.94 -3.69 10.62
CA VAL A 57 -7.50 -2.88 9.48
C VAL A 57 -8.23 -3.37 8.25
N THR A 58 -9.02 -2.48 7.64
CA THR A 58 -9.92 -2.82 6.51
C THR A 58 -9.59 -1.99 5.29
N SER A 59 -10.16 -2.36 4.13
CA SER A 59 -10.00 -1.59 2.90
C SER A 59 -10.50 -0.13 3.02
N GLU A 60 -11.49 0.12 3.89
CA GLU A 60 -12.00 1.46 4.18
C GLU A 60 -11.13 2.21 5.20
N SER A 61 -10.57 1.47 6.17
CA SER A 61 -9.72 2.02 7.23
C SER A 61 -8.38 1.28 7.28
N PRO A 62 -7.46 1.60 6.35
CA PRO A 62 -6.18 0.89 6.25
C PRO A 62 -5.19 1.28 7.35
N TRP A 63 -5.53 2.17 8.28
CA TRP A 63 -4.64 2.66 9.34
C TRP A 63 -5.30 2.55 10.72
N LYS A 64 -4.53 2.09 11.70
CA LYS A 64 -4.94 1.91 13.10
C LYS A 64 -3.88 2.45 14.06
N TYR A 65 -4.35 3.06 15.14
CA TYR A 65 -3.50 3.43 16.27
C TYR A 65 -3.33 2.25 17.22
N VAL A 66 -2.08 1.92 17.49
CA VAL A 66 -1.65 0.84 18.38
C VAL A 66 -0.90 1.45 19.55
N LYS A 67 -1.09 0.90 20.76
CA LYS A 67 -0.34 1.36 21.94
C LYS A 67 1.13 0.97 21.81
N LYS A 68 2.03 1.92 22.07
CA LYS A 68 3.48 1.70 22.07
C LYS A 68 3.87 0.59 23.04
N GLU A 69 3.24 0.56 24.22
CA GLU A 69 3.45 -0.47 25.24
C GLU A 69 3.32 -1.89 24.67
N ILE A 70 2.26 -2.17 23.91
CA ILE A 70 2.03 -3.51 23.32
C ILE A 70 3.15 -3.88 22.33
N VAL A 71 3.64 -2.90 21.55
CA VAL A 71 4.74 -3.11 20.61
C VAL A 71 6.07 -3.33 21.36
N GLN A 72 6.28 -2.62 22.47
CA GLN A 72 7.45 -2.79 23.33
C GLN A 72 7.42 -4.15 24.04
N ASP A 73 6.28 -4.55 24.58
CA ASP A 73 6.09 -5.86 25.22
C ASP A 73 6.36 -6.99 24.21
N ASN A 74 5.89 -6.85 22.97
CA ASN A 74 6.21 -7.82 21.91
C ASN A 74 7.71 -7.88 21.60
N LEU A 75 8.39 -6.72 21.55
CA LEU A 75 9.83 -6.62 21.34
C LEU A 75 10.63 -7.26 22.50
N GLU A 76 10.17 -7.11 23.74
CA GLU A 76 10.81 -7.71 24.91
C GLU A 76 10.57 -9.22 25.00
N LEU A 77 9.34 -9.67 24.70
CA LEU A 77 8.97 -11.09 24.74
C LEU A 77 9.64 -11.90 23.61
N HIS A 78 9.91 -11.25 22.47
CA HIS A 78 10.46 -11.87 21.26
C HIS A 78 11.74 -11.18 20.77
N GLU A 79 12.67 -10.88 21.68
CA GLU A 79 13.87 -10.07 21.40
C GLU A 79 14.80 -10.65 20.30
N GLU A 80 14.74 -11.95 20.00
CA GLU A 80 15.54 -12.57 18.93
C GLU A 80 14.79 -12.79 17.61
N SER A 81 13.44 -12.78 17.63
CA SER A 81 12.63 -13.18 16.47
C SER A 81 11.54 -12.16 16.10
N SER A 82 11.47 -11.03 16.79
CA SER A 82 10.46 -10.01 16.55
C SER A 82 10.67 -9.33 15.20
N GLU A 83 9.58 -9.12 14.47
CA GLU A 83 9.61 -8.41 13.18
C GLU A 83 9.94 -6.92 13.33
N PHE A 84 9.93 -6.40 14.57
CA PHE A 84 10.24 -5.01 14.91
C PHE A 84 11.72 -4.74 15.22
N LEU A 85 12.58 -5.77 15.25
CA LEU A 85 14.00 -5.60 15.55
C LEU A 85 14.72 -4.52 14.73
N PRO A 86 14.57 -4.42 13.39
CA PRO A 86 15.26 -3.39 12.62
C PRO A 86 14.83 -1.95 12.99
N ILE A 87 13.66 -1.79 13.60
CA ILE A 87 13.07 -0.49 13.96
C ILE A 87 12.92 -0.30 15.47
N ARG A 88 13.50 -1.21 16.29
CA ARG A 88 13.43 -1.18 17.75
C ARG A 88 13.88 0.16 18.32
N ALA A 89 15.04 0.66 17.87
CA ALA A 89 15.56 1.93 18.34
C ALA A 89 14.63 3.11 18.01
N GLU A 90 14.01 3.07 16.83
CA GLU A 90 13.07 4.10 16.37
C GLU A 90 11.77 4.07 17.21
N ILE A 91 11.25 2.87 17.51
CA ILE A 91 10.08 2.68 18.39
C ILE A 91 10.36 3.16 19.82
N LEU A 92 11.53 2.83 20.37
CA LEU A 92 11.91 3.26 21.72
C LEU A 92 12.05 4.79 21.80
N ALA A 93 12.67 5.40 20.79
CA ALA A 93 12.85 6.85 20.70
C ALA A 93 11.55 7.62 20.43
N TYR A 94 10.51 6.96 19.91
CA TYR A 94 9.26 7.62 19.57
C TYR A 94 8.54 8.18 20.82
N PRO A 95 8.22 9.48 20.87
CA PRO A 95 7.73 10.13 22.09
C PRO A 95 6.24 9.88 22.38
N ARG A 96 5.42 9.54 21.38
CA ARG A 96 3.97 9.35 21.60
C ARG A 96 3.67 7.96 22.17
N ALA A 97 2.61 7.89 22.99
CA ALA A 97 2.12 6.64 23.56
C ALA A 97 1.44 5.70 22.55
N LYS A 98 1.07 6.22 21.36
CA LYS A 98 0.40 5.45 20.31
C LYS A 98 1.13 5.61 18.99
N ILE A 99 1.38 4.48 18.34
CA ILE A 99 2.05 4.36 17.04
C ILE A 99 0.97 4.09 15.98
N LEU A 100 1.11 4.72 14.83
CA LEU A 100 0.21 4.50 13.70
C LEU A 100 0.77 3.36 12.84
N ILE A 101 -0.02 2.30 12.68
CA ILE A 101 0.28 1.14 11.82
C ILE A 101 -0.80 1.06 10.76
N GLY A 102 -0.42 0.81 9.51
CA GLY A 102 -1.36 0.64 8.42
C GLY A 102 -1.03 -0.52 7.52
N TYR A 103 -2.05 -1.09 6.91
CA TYR A 103 -1.96 -2.15 5.92
C TYR A 103 -2.49 -1.62 4.60
N ILE A 104 -1.71 -1.78 3.53
CA ILE A 104 -2.13 -1.38 2.20
C ILE A 104 -1.92 -2.58 1.30
N SER A 105 -3.02 -3.20 0.90
CA SER A 105 -2.99 -4.27 -0.09
C SER A 105 -2.41 -3.74 -1.40
N ASP A 106 -1.18 -4.15 -1.69
CA ASP A 106 -0.59 -3.89 -2.99
C ASP A 106 -0.85 -5.10 -3.88
N ASP A 107 -1.86 -4.99 -4.77
CA ASP A 107 -2.22 -6.02 -5.77
C ASP A 107 -1.04 -6.47 -6.67
N THR A 108 0.12 -5.84 -6.53
CA THR A 108 1.34 -6.10 -7.28
C THR A 108 2.33 -7.05 -6.62
N GLN A 109 2.23 -7.31 -5.31
CA GLN A 109 3.17 -8.18 -4.60
C GLN A 109 2.47 -9.44 -4.09
N GLU A 110 2.80 -10.56 -4.73
CA GLU A 110 2.08 -11.84 -4.63
C GLU A 110 2.30 -12.61 -3.32
N LYS A 111 3.09 -12.13 -2.33
CA LYS A 111 3.60 -13.05 -1.30
C LYS A 111 3.65 -12.62 0.16
N ASP A 112 3.65 -11.33 0.51
CA ASP A 112 3.81 -10.96 1.93
C ASP A 112 2.91 -9.76 2.29
N ASP A 113 2.21 -9.86 3.42
CA ASP A 113 1.41 -8.76 3.97
C ASP A 113 2.36 -7.67 4.49
N GLU A 114 2.66 -6.70 3.63
CA GLU A 114 3.44 -5.50 3.98
C GLU A 114 2.59 -4.51 4.77
N PHE A 115 3.03 -4.23 5.99
CA PHE A 115 2.51 -3.16 6.85
C PHE A 115 3.44 -1.96 6.85
N TYR A 116 2.85 -0.79 7.08
CA TYR A 116 3.51 0.48 7.23
C TYR A 116 3.41 0.92 8.68
N ILE A 117 4.53 1.29 9.29
CA ILE A 117 4.59 1.78 10.66
C ILE A 117 5.22 3.17 10.68
N CYS A 118 4.59 4.09 11.40
CA CYS A 118 5.08 5.45 11.58
C CYS A 118 5.92 5.52 12.86
N VAL A 119 7.23 5.69 12.72
CA VAL A 119 8.16 5.77 13.86
C VAL A 119 8.54 7.20 14.25
N THR A 120 7.99 8.20 13.54
CA THR A 120 8.21 9.62 13.84
C THR A 120 6.88 10.36 13.91
N GLU A 121 6.86 11.46 14.66
CA GLU A 121 5.66 12.31 14.77
C GLU A 121 5.32 12.96 13.44
N GLU A 122 6.34 13.44 12.73
CA GLU A 122 6.20 14.03 11.39
C GLU A 122 5.56 13.05 10.40
N ALA A 123 6.01 11.79 10.40
CA ALA A 123 5.42 10.75 9.57
C ALA A 123 3.95 10.51 9.93
N THR A 124 3.64 10.43 11.22
CA THR A 124 2.27 10.20 11.69
C THR A 124 1.35 11.34 11.25
N ASP A 125 1.78 12.59 11.45
CA ASP A 125 1.00 13.78 11.09
C ASP A 125 0.86 13.92 9.57
N ALA A 126 1.91 13.59 8.81
CA ALA A 126 1.87 13.59 7.35
C ALA A 126 0.92 12.52 6.80
N VAL A 127 1.00 11.29 7.31
CA VAL A 127 0.10 10.19 6.96
C VAL A 127 -1.34 10.56 7.31
N GLN A 128 -1.58 11.13 8.50
CA GLN A 128 -2.91 11.56 8.91
C GLN A 128 -3.48 12.63 7.98
N LYS A 129 -2.68 13.63 7.58
CA LYS A 129 -3.09 14.64 6.59
C LYS A 129 -3.42 14.02 5.24
N ILE A 130 -2.68 13.00 4.81
CA ILE A 130 -2.96 12.29 3.56
C ILE A 130 -4.28 11.52 3.66
N ILE A 131 -4.51 10.79 4.76
CA ILE A 131 -5.76 10.05 4.98
C ILE A 131 -6.95 11.00 4.98
N GLU A 132 -6.85 12.11 5.71
CA GLU A 132 -7.92 13.12 5.78
C GLU A 132 -8.23 13.70 4.40
N LYS A 133 -7.17 14.04 3.64
CA LYS A 133 -7.33 14.56 2.28
C LYS A 133 -7.98 13.55 1.34
N LEU A 134 -7.58 12.27 1.41
CA LEU A 134 -8.18 11.21 0.60
C LEU A 134 -9.66 11.02 0.93
N ARG A 135 -10.01 11.06 2.22
CA ARG A 135 -11.39 10.96 2.68
C ARG A 135 -12.23 12.12 2.16
N GLN A 136 -11.73 13.34 2.28
CA GLN A 136 -12.40 14.53 1.77
C GLN A 136 -12.60 14.47 0.24
N GLU A 137 -11.58 14.06 -0.52
CA GLU A 137 -11.68 13.87 -1.97
C GLU A 137 -12.72 12.80 -2.37
N GLN A 138 -12.89 11.75 -1.54
CA GLN A 138 -13.93 10.73 -1.73
C GLN A 138 -15.32 11.29 -1.44
N GLU A 139 -15.49 12.01 -0.33
CA GLU A 139 -16.75 12.64 0.06
C GLU A 139 -17.22 13.68 -0.98
N ASP A 140 -16.31 14.54 -1.45
CA ASP A 140 -16.59 15.51 -2.51
C ASP A 140 -17.05 14.80 -3.80
N ARG A 141 -16.35 13.72 -4.19
CA ARG A 141 -16.75 12.92 -5.36
C ARG A 141 -18.15 12.34 -5.23
N LEU A 142 -18.50 11.82 -4.05
CA LEU A 142 -19.83 11.28 -3.78
C LEU A 142 -20.89 12.38 -3.82
N GLN A 143 -20.62 13.55 -3.22
CA GLN A 143 -21.52 14.69 -3.29
C GLN A 143 -21.76 15.17 -4.73
N TYR A 144 -20.70 15.31 -5.53
CA TYR A 144 -20.82 15.66 -6.94
C TYR A 144 -21.66 14.66 -7.73
N GLN A 145 -21.54 13.35 -7.44
CA GLN A 145 -22.36 12.31 -8.08
C GLN A 145 -23.84 12.43 -7.71
N LEU A 146 -24.15 12.59 -6.42
CA LEU A 146 -25.53 12.77 -5.95
C LEU A 146 -26.20 14.00 -6.59
N ILE A 147 -25.51 15.14 -6.65
CA ILE A 147 -26.03 16.37 -7.26
C ILE A 147 -26.33 16.17 -8.75
N LYS A 148 -25.47 15.42 -9.46
CA LYS A 148 -25.67 15.15 -10.88
C LYS A 148 -26.90 14.29 -11.15
N ASP A 149 -27.14 13.28 -10.31
CA ASP A 149 -28.24 12.32 -10.48
C ASP A 149 -29.62 12.92 -10.18
N ILE A 150 -29.71 14.05 -9.48
CA ILE A 150 -30.98 14.73 -9.11
C ILE A 150 -31.49 15.66 -10.23
N HIS A 151 -31.03 15.56 -11.48
CA HIS A 151 -31.59 16.38 -12.57
C HIS A 151 -33.08 16.08 -12.78
N PRO A 152 -33.99 17.04 -12.53
CA PRO A 152 -35.40 16.89 -12.84
C PRO A 152 -35.58 16.92 -14.36
N TRP A 153 -36.50 16.09 -14.85
CA TRP A 153 -36.99 16.09 -16.23
C TRP A 153 -37.87 17.30 -16.51
#